data_AF-A0A6C0ILL1-F1
#
_entry.id   AF-A0A6C0ILL1-F1
#
_cell.length_a   1.000
_cell.length_b   1.000
_cell.length_c   1.000
_cell.angle_alpha   90.00
_cell.angle_beta   90.00
_cell.angle_gamma   90.00
#
_symmetry.space_group_name_H-M   'P 1'
#
loop_
_entity.id
_entity.type
_entity.pdbx_description
1 polymer ?
#
loop_
_entity_poly.entity_id
_entity_poly.type
_entity_poly.pdbx_seq_one_letter_code
_entity_poly.pdbx_strand_id
1 'polypeptide(L)'
;MAEKEEKKGPTDYSTLVLLLSLIVLILYYLFMKPVLDTGIMGNIEKFSKYSRQKYIMMIVLFCILFMLHMIGNVLNFQAMCGGSISDNIGKVFVSTFVPWLLIFGLLMLVLIIFPGFKGAFSNVIGYYTVYRGANEILVKILGNGSIDTQIKESDAKPEDKTTLEKASDAVLKLVGNTSIMINQITPENFTEMWNMMKPIMKPDMRGSQGDKYKEELLKLAIRRDNIGEFCWYLYTTLLLTIVVKTMLMKQKCVTSLTALKQKTAEYDEKETKDNEQKKKDDSVVYKG
;
A
#
# COMPACT_ATOMS: atom_id res chain seq x y z
N MET A 1 -46.25 -17.21 -10.78
CA MET A 1 -45.02 -16.44 -11.04
C MET A 1 -43.86 -17.34 -10.63
N ALA A 2 -43.24 -18.01 -11.60
CA ALA A 2 -42.07 -18.84 -11.34
C ALA A 2 -40.83 -17.93 -11.22
N GLU A 3 -40.24 -17.92 -10.03
CA GLU A 3 -38.93 -17.33 -9.78
C GLU A 3 -37.92 -18.07 -10.66
N LYS A 4 -37.29 -17.37 -11.62
CA LYS A 4 -36.14 -17.89 -12.33
C LYS A 4 -35.05 -18.09 -11.29
N GLU A 5 -34.76 -19.34 -10.92
CA GLU A 5 -33.54 -19.67 -10.21
C GLU A 5 -32.35 -19.07 -10.98
N GLU A 6 -31.71 -18.06 -10.39
CA GLU A 6 -30.44 -17.55 -10.87
C GLU A 6 -29.47 -18.73 -10.95
N LYS A 7 -29.01 -19.05 -12.16
CA LYS A 7 -27.85 -19.93 -12.37
C LYS A 7 -26.70 -19.38 -11.54
N LYS A 8 -26.46 -19.95 -10.36
CA LYS A 8 -25.31 -19.63 -9.51
C LYS A 8 -24.06 -19.86 -10.36
N GLY A 9 -23.45 -18.78 -10.83
CA GLY A 9 -22.20 -18.83 -11.57
C GLY A 9 -21.11 -19.49 -10.74
N PRO A 10 -20.01 -19.96 -11.35
CA PRO A 10 -18.88 -20.50 -10.60
C PRO A 10 -18.42 -19.50 -9.53
N THR A 11 -18.23 -19.97 -8.31
CA THR A 11 -17.79 -19.15 -7.17
C THR A 11 -16.47 -18.44 -7.50
N ASP A 12 -16.47 -17.11 -7.51
CA ASP A 12 -15.28 -16.29 -7.77
C ASP A 12 -14.64 -15.84 -6.44
N TYR A 13 -13.50 -16.44 -6.10
CA TYR A 13 -12.73 -16.13 -4.90
C TYR A 13 -11.82 -14.91 -5.06
N SER A 14 -11.72 -14.29 -6.24
CA SER A 14 -10.80 -13.17 -6.48
C SER A 14 -11.08 -11.97 -5.56
N THR A 15 -12.35 -11.63 -5.34
CA THR A 15 -12.73 -10.52 -4.45
C THR A 15 -12.31 -10.79 -3.01
N LEU A 16 -12.51 -12.01 -2.53
CA LEU A 16 -12.10 -12.41 -1.18
C LEU A 16 -10.58 -12.32 -1.01
N VAL A 17 -9.83 -12.83 -1.99
CA VAL A 17 -8.36 -12.77 -2.00
C VAL A 17 -7.85 -11.33 -2.00
N LEU A 18 -8.47 -10.43 -2.76
CA LEU A 18 -8.14 -9.01 -2.75
C LEU A 18 -8.39 -8.35 -1.38
N LEU A 19 -9.53 -8.65 -0.74
CA LEU A 19 -9.83 -8.13 0.60
C LEU A 19 -8.83 -8.65 1.64
N LEU A 20 -8.50 -9.94 1.60
CA LEU A 20 -7.49 -10.53 2.48
C LEU A 20 -6.11 -9.92 2.23
N SER A 21 -5.77 -9.60 0.97
CA SER A 21 -4.50 -8.95 0.63
C SER A 21 -4.42 -7.54 1.19
N LEU A 22 -5.52 -6.79 1.13
CA LEU A 22 -5.60 -5.47 1.76
C LEU A 22 -5.39 -5.56 3.28
N ILE A 23 -6.00 -6.56 3.93
CA ILE A 23 -5.82 -6.81 5.37
C ILE A 23 -4.34 -7.13 5.67
N VAL A 24 -3.72 -8.03 4.89
CA VAL A 24 -2.30 -8.37 5.03
C VAL A 24 -1.41 -7.14 4.88
N LEU A 25 -1.67 -6.28 3.89
CA LEU A 25 -0.93 -5.04 3.70
C LEU A 25 -1.08 -4.09 4.91
N ILE A 26 -2.30 -3.92 5.42
CA ILE A 26 -2.54 -3.09 6.63
C ILE A 26 -1.77 -3.66 7.83
N LEU A 27 -1.88 -4.97 8.10
CA LEU A 27 -1.18 -5.62 9.20
C LEU A 27 0.34 -5.52 9.05
N TYR A 28 0.87 -5.56 7.83
CA TYR A 28 2.28 -5.36 7.57
C TYR A 28 2.76 -3.99 8.06
N TYR A 29 2.06 -2.91 7.73
CA TYR A 29 2.45 -1.56 8.18
C TYR A 29 2.15 -1.28 9.65
N LEU A 30 1.21 -2.00 10.27
CA LEU A 30 0.91 -1.85 11.70
C LEU A 30 1.87 -2.61 12.60
N PHE A 31 2.29 -3.82 12.22
CA PHE A 31 2.99 -4.74 13.13
C PHE A 31 4.31 -5.30 12.61
N MET A 32 4.45 -5.54 11.30
CA MET A 32 5.63 -6.24 10.77
C MET A 32 6.74 -5.30 10.30
N LYS A 33 6.39 -4.14 9.74
CA LYS A 33 7.37 -3.20 9.19
C LYS A 33 8.18 -2.57 10.34
N PRO A 34 9.51 -2.72 10.35
CA PRO A 34 10.35 -2.06 11.36
C PRO A 34 10.18 -0.55 11.30
N VAL A 35 10.17 0.09 12.47
CA VAL A 35 10.05 1.55 12.59
C VAL A 35 11.43 2.18 12.67
N LEU A 36 11.67 3.24 11.88
CA LEU A 36 12.89 4.04 11.94
C LEU A 36 12.74 5.17 12.96
N ASP A 37 13.77 5.39 13.77
CA ASP A 37 13.86 6.50 14.71
C ASP A 37 15.20 7.23 14.60
N THR A 38 15.33 8.36 15.30
CA THR A 38 16.52 9.21 15.27
C THR A 38 17.75 8.54 15.90
N GLY A 39 17.57 7.66 16.87
CA GLY A 39 18.64 6.90 17.51
C GLY A 39 19.21 5.78 16.64
N ILE A 40 18.37 5.19 15.78
CA ILE A 40 18.79 4.22 14.76
C ILE A 40 19.59 4.92 13.67
N MET A 41 19.15 6.10 13.20
CA MET A 41 19.87 6.85 12.16
C MET A 41 21.24 7.36 12.62
N GLY A 42 21.41 7.65 13.92
CA GLY A 42 22.68 8.13 14.47
C GLY A 42 23.75 7.05 14.68
N ASN A 43 23.43 5.77 14.47
CA ASN A 43 24.34 4.66 14.73
C ASN A 43 24.37 3.67 13.55
N ILE A 44 25.53 3.54 12.91
CA ILE A 44 25.75 2.74 11.70
C ILE A 44 25.36 1.26 11.91
N GLU A 45 25.68 0.69 13.06
CA GLU A 45 25.37 -0.72 13.38
C GLU A 45 23.85 -0.94 13.52
N LYS A 46 23.18 -0.05 14.26
CA LYS A 46 21.71 -0.09 14.41
C LYS A 46 21.01 0.11 13.07
N PHE A 47 21.48 1.05 12.25
CA PHE A 47 20.93 1.33 10.92
C PHE A 47 21.08 0.13 9.97
N SER A 48 22.24 -0.54 9.99
CA SER A 48 22.48 -1.76 9.21
C SER A 48 21.53 -2.89 9.64
N LYS A 49 21.37 -3.12 10.96
CA LYS A 49 20.43 -4.12 11.49
C LYS A 49 18.98 -3.82 11.10
N TYR A 50 18.56 -2.55 11.22
CA TYR A 50 17.25 -2.08 10.78
C TYR A 50 17.03 -2.35 9.29
N SER A 51 17.99 -1.98 8.44
CA SER A 51 17.90 -2.15 6.99
C SER A 51 17.76 -3.62 6.61
N ARG A 52 18.56 -4.50 7.22
CA ARG A 52 18.45 -5.95 7.03
C ARG A 52 17.07 -6.48 7.44
N GLN A 53 16.59 -6.08 8.61
CA GLN A 53 15.27 -6.51 9.09
C GLN A 53 14.15 -6.02 8.17
N LYS A 54 14.23 -4.77 7.67
CA LYS A 54 13.29 -4.22 6.70
C LYS A 54 13.18 -5.10 5.46
N TYR A 55 14.31 -5.47 4.85
CA TYR A 55 14.31 -6.30 3.64
C TYR A 55 13.82 -7.72 3.89
N ILE A 56 14.17 -8.33 5.03
CA ILE A 56 13.63 -9.65 5.42
C ILE A 56 12.10 -9.58 5.53
N MET A 57 11.56 -8.55 6.19
CA MET A 57 10.11 -8.39 6.32
C MET A 57 9.41 -8.12 4.99
N MET A 58 10.06 -7.44 4.04
CA MET A 58 9.54 -7.29 2.67
C MET A 58 9.46 -8.62 1.93
N ILE A 59 10.46 -9.50 2.07
CA ILE A 59 10.44 -10.84 1.48
C ILE A 59 9.32 -11.68 2.10
N VAL A 60 9.17 -11.62 3.43
CA VAL A 60 8.08 -12.29 4.14
C VAL A 60 6.71 -11.82 3.62
N LEU A 61 6.54 -10.50 3.43
CA LEU A 61 5.33 -9.94 2.84
C LEU A 61 5.06 -10.50 1.43
N PHE A 62 6.08 -10.55 0.57
CA PHE A 62 5.96 -11.13 -0.77
C PHE A 62 5.48 -12.58 -0.70
N CYS A 63 6.09 -13.40 0.16
CA CYS A 63 5.73 -14.80 0.33
C CYS A 63 4.28 -14.97 0.81
N ILE A 64 3.84 -14.18 1.80
CA ILE A 64 2.47 -14.24 2.31
C ILE A 64 1.46 -13.86 1.23
N LEU A 65 1.69 -12.75 0.52
CA LEU A 65 0.80 -12.30 -0.55
C LEU A 65 0.76 -13.30 -1.72
N PHE A 66 1.90 -13.83 -2.12
CA PHE A 66 1.99 -14.85 -3.16
C PHE A 66 1.21 -16.11 -2.76
N MET A 67 1.42 -16.64 -1.55
CA MET A 67 0.74 -17.85 -1.08
C MET A 67 -0.78 -17.64 -1.00
N LEU A 68 -1.22 -16.49 -0.52
CA LEU A 68 -2.63 -16.12 -0.48
C LEU A 68 -3.26 -16.14 -1.88
N HIS A 69 -2.59 -15.53 -2.87
CA HIS A 69 -3.08 -15.53 -4.25
C HIS A 69 -2.97 -16.89 -4.92
N MET A 70 -1.94 -17.68 -4.62
CA MET A 70 -1.79 -19.04 -5.12
C MET A 70 -2.99 -19.90 -4.69
N ILE A 71 -3.32 -19.89 -3.40
CA ILE A 71 -4.48 -20.62 -2.86
C ILE A 71 -5.76 -20.17 -3.56
N GLY A 72 -5.99 -18.85 -3.63
CA GLY A 72 -7.16 -18.30 -4.31
C GLY A 72 -7.28 -18.71 -5.79
N ASN A 73 -6.16 -18.69 -6.51
CA ASN A 73 -6.09 -19.06 -7.91
C ASN A 73 -6.32 -20.56 -8.12
N VAL A 74 -5.82 -21.42 -7.23
CA VAL A 74 -6.10 -22.85 -7.25
C VAL A 74 -7.59 -23.12 -7.05
N LEU A 75 -8.20 -22.47 -6.05
CA LEU A 75 -9.64 -22.62 -5.78
C LEU A 75 -10.49 -22.15 -6.96
N ASN A 76 -10.17 -20.98 -7.54
CA ASN A 76 -10.84 -20.46 -8.74
C ASN A 76 -10.69 -21.40 -9.94
N PHE A 77 -9.48 -21.89 -10.19
CA PHE A 77 -9.23 -22.77 -11.32
C PHE A 77 -9.94 -24.13 -11.14
N GLN A 78 -9.98 -24.66 -9.92
CA GLN A 78 -10.72 -25.88 -9.61
C GLN A 78 -12.25 -25.69 -9.75
N ALA A 79 -12.80 -24.56 -9.32
CA ALA A 79 -14.22 -24.26 -9.51
C ALA A 79 -14.60 -24.19 -11.00
N MET A 80 -13.69 -23.71 -11.85
CA MET A 80 -13.89 -23.66 -13.31
C MET A 80 -13.71 -25.02 -13.99
N CYS A 81 -12.60 -25.71 -13.72
CA CYS A 81 -12.22 -26.93 -14.44
C CYS A 81 -12.81 -28.22 -13.85
N GLY A 82 -13.14 -28.23 -12.56
CA GLY A 82 -13.50 -29.44 -11.80
C GLY A 82 -12.31 -30.40 -11.61
N GLY A 83 -12.57 -31.59 -11.08
CA GLY A 83 -11.56 -32.63 -10.87
C GLY A 83 -10.65 -32.41 -9.66
N SER A 84 -9.54 -33.14 -9.61
CA SER A 84 -8.55 -33.05 -8.53
C SER A 84 -7.62 -31.84 -8.72
N ILE A 85 -7.25 -31.21 -7.60
CA ILE A 85 -6.27 -30.10 -7.56
C ILE A 85 -4.93 -30.53 -8.17
N SER A 86 -4.53 -31.78 -7.95
CA SER A 86 -3.24 -32.34 -8.39
C SER A 86 -3.01 -32.23 -9.89
N ASP A 87 -4.07 -32.31 -10.69
CA ASP A 87 -3.97 -32.48 -12.15
C ASP A 87 -3.58 -31.15 -12.83
N ASN A 88 -3.84 -30.01 -12.18
CA ASN A 88 -3.66 -28.69 -12.75
C ASN A 88 -2.78 -27.75 -11.90
N ILE A 89 -2.39 -28.16 -10.69
CA ILE A 89 -1.64 -27.30 -9.75
C ILE A 89 -0.34 -26.76 -10.34
N GLY A 90 0.40 -27.56 -11.12
CA GLY A 90 1.65 -27.12 -11.74
C GLY A 90 1.45 -25.97 -12.73
N LYS A 91 0.37 -26.01 -13.52
CA LYS A 91 0.05 -24.94 -14.48
C LYS A 91 -0.43 -23.68 -13.75
N VAL A 92 -1.30 -23.83 -12.74
CA VAL A 92 -1.76 -22.71 -11.91
C VAL A 92 -0.61 -22.04 -11.17
N PHE A 93 0.35 -22.83 -10.67
CA PHE A 93 1.56 -22.33 -10.02
C PHE A 93 2.37 -21.46 -10.98
N VAL A 94 2.73 -21.96 -12.17
CA VAL A 94 3.53 -21.18 -13.14
C VAL A 94 2.80 -19.90 -13.54
N SER A 95 1.50 -20.00 -13.85
CA SER A 95 0.66 -18.85 -14.22
C SER A 95 0.46 -17.83 -13.10
N THR A 96 0.70 -18.20 -11.84
CA THR A 96 0.65 -17.28 -10.70
C THR A 96 2.05 -16.77 -10.37
N PHE A 97 3.01 -17.66 -10.12
CA PHE A 97 4.34 -17.34 -9.64
C PHE A 97 5.14 -16.49 -10.62
N VAL A 98 5.10 -16.79 -11.92
CA VAL A 98 5.90 -16.05 -12.91
C VAL A 98 5.46 -14.58 -12.98
N PRO A 99 4.18 -14.24 -13.17
CA PRO A 99 3.74 -12.85 -13.08
C PRO A 99 4.05 -12.20 -11.73
N TRP A 100 3.82 -12.91 -10.61
CA TRP A 100 4.09 -12.38 -9.27
C TRP A 100 5.56 -12.01 -9.08
N LEU A 101 6.47 -12.90 -9.44
CA LEU A 101 7.91 -12.68 -9.35
C LEU A 101 8.34 -11.53 -10.26
N LEU A 102 7.91 -11.55 -11.54
CA LEU A 102 8.37 -10.59 -12.53
C LEU A 102 7.76 -9.20 -12.37
N ILE A 103 6.52 -9.08 -11.88
CA ILE A 103 5.84 -7.78 -11.73
C ILE A 103 5.98 -7.27 -10.31
N PHE A 104 5.55 -8.04 -9.30
CA PHE A 104 5.60 -7.59 -7.91
C PHE A 104 7.03 -7.60 -7.36
N GLY A 105 7.79 -8.67 -7.63
CA GLY A 105 9.18 -8.78 -7.20
C GLY A 105 10.04 -7.69 -7.83
N LEU A 106 9.87 -7.43 -9.12
CA LEU A 106 10.56 -6.32 -9.79
C LEU A 106 10.15 -4.95 -9.24
N LEU A 107 8.86 -4.72 -8.98
CA LEU A 107 8.41 -3.48 -8.34
C LEU A 107 9.10 -3.28 -6.99
N MET A 108 9.13 -4.32 -6.13
CA MET A 108 9.83 -4.24 -4.85
C MET A 108 11.29 -3.86 -5.03
N LEU A 109 11.98 -4.45 -6.00
CA LEU A 109 13.37 -4.12 -6.33
C LEU A 109 13.51 -2.65 -6.79
N VAL A 110 12.60 -2.16 -7.65
CA VAL A 110 12.59 -0.76 -8.08
C VAL A 110 12.42 0.18 -6.88
N LEU A 111 11.53 -0.13 -5.93
CA LEU A 111 11.34 0.69 -4.73
C LEU A 111 12.53 0.68 -3.77
N ILE A 112 13.38 -0.35 -3.83
CA ILE A 112 14.62 -0.44 -3.05
C ILE A 112 15.74 0.38 -3.71
N ILE A 113 15.94 0.22 -5.02
CA ILE A 113 17.03 0.89 -5.76
C ILE A 113 16.70 2.37 -5.99
N PHE A 114 15.44 2.67 -6.30
CA PHE A 114 14.94 4.00 -6.60
C PHE A 114 13.86 4.40 -5.59
N PRO A 115 14.22 4.74 -4.33
CA PRO A 115 13.25 5.11 -3.30
C PRO A 115 12.39 6.31 -3.72
N GLY A 116 12.92 7.22 -4.55
CA GLY A 116 12.18 8.33 -5.13
C GLY A 116 10.96 7.92 -5.96
N PHE A 117 10.88 6.67 -6.43
CA PHE A 117 9.71 6.15 -7.16
C PHE A 117 8.45 6.09 -6.28
N LYS A 118 8.61 5.98 -4.95
CA LYS A 118 7.50 6.12 -4.00
C LYS A 118 6.85 7.51 -4.06
N GLY A 119 7.61 8.51 -4.52
CA GLY A 119 7.18 9.90 -4.74
C GLY A 119 5.91 10.04 -5.57
N ALA A 120 5.67 9.14 -6.53
CA ALA A 120 4.46 9.17 -7.37
C ALA A 120 3.16 9.18 -6.55
N PHE A 121 3.12 8.42 -5.46
CA PHE A 121 1.98 8.36 -4.55
C PHE A 121 2.22 9.13 -3.25
N SER A 122 3.44 9.13 -2.71
CA SER A 122 3.73 9.77 -1.42
C SER A 122 3.63 11.30 -1.50
N ASN A 123 3.94 11.93 -2.64
CA ASN A 123 3.85 13.38 -2.80
C ASN A 123 2.42 13.88 -3.04
N VAL A 124 1.50 12.97 -3.35
CA VAL A 124 0.07 13.27 -3.56
C VAL A 124 -0.72 12.74 -2.37
N ILE A 125 -0.93 11.43 -2.31
CA ILE A 125 -1.75 10.78 -1.27
C ILE A 125 -1.08 10.90 0.09
N GLY A 126 0.21 10.55 0.17
CA GLY A 126 0.97 10.64 1.41
C GLY A 126 0.97 12.07 1.96
N TYR A 127 1.23 13.06 1.10
CA TYR A 127 1.24 14.47 1.45
C TYR A 127 -0.06 14.89 2.14
N TYR A 128 -1.23 14.59 1.54
CA TYR A 128 -2.53 14.93 2.14
C TYR A 128 -2.78 14.30 3.52
N THR A 129 -2.10 13.20 3.87
CA THR A 129 -2.24 12.61 5.21
C THR A 129 -1.35 13.27 6.27
N VAL A 130 -0.23 13.88 5.88
CA VAL A 130 0.77 14.42 6.82
C VAL A 130 0.87 15.94 6.80
N TYR A 131 0.29 16.61 5.80
CA TYR A 131 0.54 18.03 5.53
C TYR A 131 0.27 18.94 6.73
N ARG A 132 -0.81 18.69 7.48
CA ARG A 132 -1.17 19.53 8.65
C ARG A 132 -0.08 19.50 9.71
N GLY A 133 0.25 18.30 10.20
CA GLY A 133 1.27 18.13 11.24
C GLY A 133 2.65 18.57 10.76
N ALA A 134 3.00 18.30 9.50
CA ALA A 134 4.30 18.66 8.97
C ALA A 134 4.41 20.19 8.81
N ASN A 135 3.34 20.84 8.33
CA ASN A 135 3.28 22.30 8.25
C ASN A 135 3.34 22.97 9.62
N GLU A 136 2.60 22.46 10.61
CA GLU A 136 2.65 22.97 12.00
C GLU A 136 4.06 22.90 12.58
N ILE A 137 4.75 21.78 12.39
CA ILE A 137 6.14 21.62 12.83
C ILE A 137 7.06 22.57 12.08
N LEU A 138 6.98 22.62 10.75
CA LEU A 138 7.83 23.47 9.93
C LEU A 138 7.64 24.95 10.27
N VAL A 139 6.40 25.43 10.41
CA VAL A 139 6.11 26.82 10.82
C VAL A 139 6.60 27.12 12.24
N LYS A 140 6.66 26.11 13.11
CA LYS A 140 7.14 26.29 14.49
C LYS A 140 8.65 26.37 14.59
N ILE A 141 9.37 25.52 13.84
CA ILE A 141 10.83 25.45 13.87
C ILE A 141 11.47 26.50 12.96
N LEU A 142 10.86 26.77 11.81
CA LEU A 142 11.35 27.75 10.86
C LEU A 142 10.97 29.14 11.35
N GLY A 143 11.93 30.03 11.27
CA GLY A 143 11.80 31.44 11.58
C GLY A 143 13.00 32.12 10.96
N ASN A 144 12.99 33.44 10.91
CA ASN A 144 14.07 34.11 10.24
C ASN A 144 15.24 34.32 11.20
N GLY A 145 15.89 33.26 11.68
CA GLY A 145 16.86 33.35 12.77
C GLY A 145 17.96 34.40 12.55
N SER A 146 18.38 34.64 11.31
CA SER A 146 19.31 35.72 10.95
C SER A 146 18.65 37.11 10.97
N ILE A 147 17.45 37.26 10.41
CA ILE A 147 16.73 38.54 10.39
C ILE A 147 16.18 38.89 11.77
N ASP A 148 15.70 37.94 12.57
CA ASP A 148 15.26 38.17 13.95
C ASP A 148 16.42 38.62 14.83
N THR A 149 17.62 38.08 14.59
CA THR A 149 18.84 38.54 15.29
C THR A 149 19.20 39.96 14.83
N GLN A 150 19.14 40.24 13.52
CA GLN A 150 19.38 41.59 12.97
C GLN A 150 18.32 42.61 13.38
N ILE A 151 17.04 42.23 13.51
CA ILE A 151 15.96 43.08 14.00
C ILE A 151 16.17 43.37 15.48
N LYS A 152 16.53 42.36 16.27
CA LYS A 152 16.84 42.54 17.70
C LYS A 152 18.03 43.47 17.92
N GLU A 153 19.06 43.34 17.10
CA GLU A 153 20.28 44.17 17.13
C GLU A 153 20.11 45.54 16.48
N SER A 154 19.05 45.78 15.69
CA SER A 154 18.80 47.08 15.05
C SER A 154 18.44 48.20 16.03
N ASP A 155 18.69 49.45 15.67
CA ASP A 155 18.28 50.64 16.46
C ASP A 155 16.78 50.99 16.30
N ALA A 156 15.97 50.10 15.73
CA ALA A 156 14.54 50.33 15.54
C ALA A 156 13.78 50.44 16.87
N LYS A 157 12.68 51.21 16.90
CA LYS A 157 11.83 51.30 18.09
C LYS A 157 11.23 49.93 18.44
N PRO A 158 10.90 49.67 19.72
CA PRO A 158 10.36 48.37 20.16
C PRO A 158 9.09 47.94 19.40
N GLU A 159 8.23 48.90 19.08
CA GLU A 159 7.01 48.74 18.28
C GLU A 159 7.29 48.35 16.83
N ASP A 160 8.34 48.91 16.22
CA ASP A 160 8.77 48.60 14.86
C ASP A 160 9.47 47.24 14.77
N LYS A 161 10.26 46.87 15.78
CA LYS A 161 10.91 45.54 15.87
C LYS A 161 9.89 44.41 15.87
N THR A 162 8.85 44.52 16.70
CA THR A 162 7.78 43.52 16.75
C THR A 162 6.97 43.44 15.44
N THR A 163 6.86 44.55 14.71
CA THR A 163 6.18 44.60 13.41
C THR A 163 7.04 43.95 12.31
N LEU A 164 8.35 44.19 12.33
CA LEU A 164 9.31 43.57 11.41
C LEU A 164 9.45 42.06 11.62
N GLU A 165 9.46 41.59 12.87
CA GLU A 165 9.43 40.16 13.20
C GLU A 165 8.16 39.50 12.66
N LYS A 166 6.99 40.12 12.88
CA LYS A 166 5.70 39.61 12.36
C LYS A 166 5.65 39.61 10.83
N ALA A 167 6.19 40.63 10.17
CA ALA A 167 6.25 40.71 8.72
C ALA A 167 7.20 39.64 8.15
N SER A 168 8.37 39.45 8.76
CA SER A 168 9.32 38.40 8.42
C SER A 168 8.72 36.99 8.57
N ASP A 169 8.03 36.73 9.68
CA ASP A 169 7.30 35.49 9.93
C ASP A 169 6.14 35.28 8.94
N ALA A 170 5.41 36.34 8.59
CA ALA A 170 4.33 36.29 7.60
C ALA A 170 4.88 36.02 6.20
N VAL A 171 6.01 36.63 5.82
CA VAL A 171 6.73 36.37 4.56
C VAL A 171 7.26 34.94 4.55
N LEU A 172 7.80 34.41 5.64
CA LEU A 172 8.20 33.00 5.72
C LEU A 172 7.01 32.04 5.57
N LYS A 173 5.84 32.40 6.12
CA LYS A 173 4.59 31.63 5.98
C LYS A 173 3.97 31.75 4.58
N LEU A 174 4.16 32.88 3.90
CA LEU A 174 3.62 33.15 2.55
C LEU A 174 4.55 32.64 1.43
N VAL A 175 5.87 32.78 1.60
CA VAL A 175 6.91 32.34 0.64
C VAL A 175 7.26 30.87 0.86
N GLY A 176 7.19 30.40 2.11
CA GLY A 176 7.31 29.00 2.47
C GLY A 176 6.04 28.25 2.13
N ASN A 177 5.83 27.93 0.85
CA ASN A 177 4.95 26.83 0.50
C ASN A 177 5.60 25.54 1.03
N THR A 178 5.40 25.26 2.31
CA THR A 178 5.95 24.11 3.03
C THR A 178 5.59 22.81 2.34
N SER A 179 4.57 22.78 1.49
CA SER A 179 4.22 21.61 0.68
C SER A 179 5.39 21.08 -0.16
N ILE A 180 6.16 21.96 -0.78
CA ILE A 180 7.33 21.57 -1.60
C ILE A 180 8.35 20.92 -0.68
N MET A 181 8.65 21.57 0.44
CA MET A 181 9.62 21.10 1.42
C MET A 181 9.22 19.77 2.05
N ILE A 182 7.95 19.62 2.43
CA ILE A 182 7.36 18.39 2.95
C ILE A 182 7.63 17.27 1.94
N ASN A 183 7.32 17.47 0.66
CA ASN A 183 7.51 16.44 -0.37
C ASN A 183 8.98 16.09 -0.65
N GLN A 184 9.92 17.00 -0.39
CA GLN A 184 11.36 16.74 -0.54
C GLN A 184 11.99 16.04 0.67
N ILE A 185 11.39 16.11 1.86
CA ILE A 185 11.88 15.41 3.07
C ILE A 185 11.51 13.93 2.96
N THR A 186 12.46 13.02 2.79
CA THR A 186 12.26 11.56 2.83
C THR A 186 13.04 10.93 3.99
N PRO A 187 12.73 9.69 4.40
CA PRO A 187 13.53 9.01 5.42
C PRO A 187 15.02 8.91 5.06
N GLU A 188 15.35 8.76 3.78
CA GLU A 188 16.72 8.58 3.29
C GLU A 188 17.55 9.86 3.37
N ASN A 189 16.95 11.02 3.06
CA ASN A 189 17.65 12.31 3.08
C ASN A 189 17.37 13.13 4.36
N PHE A 190 16.65 12.56 5.34
CA PHE A 190 16.11 13.29 6.47
C PHE A 190 17.18 14.06 7.25
N THR A 191 18.31 13.41 7.54
CA THR A 191 19.41 14.02 8.30
C THR A 191 20.04 15.20 7.56
N GLU A 192 20.25 15.07 6.25
CA GLU A 192 20.80 16.13 5.40
C GLU A 192 19.84 17.32 5.33
N MET A 193 18.56 17.04 5.09
CA MET A 193 17.51 18.06 5.03
C MET A 193 17.35 18.78 6.37
N TRP A 194 17.38 18.06 7.49
CA TRP A 194 17.37 18.66 8.82
C TRP A 194 18.56 19.59 9.06
N ASN A 195 19.77 19.16 8.66
CA ASN A 195 20.97 19.99 8.80
C ASN A 195 20.93 21.23 7.90
N MET A 196 20.36 21.13 6.69
CA MET A 196 20.16 22.26 5.78
C MET A 196 19.16 23.29 6.34
N MET A 197 18.20 22.86 7.15
CA MET A 197 17.25 23.75 7.82
C MET A 197 17.84 24.48 9.04
N LYS A 198 18.87 23.94 9.71
CA LYS A 198 19.41 24.54 10.95
C LYS A 198 19.72 26.04 10.86
N PRO A 199 20.31 26.59 9.78
CA PRO A 199 20.59 28.02 9.65
C PRO A 199 19.34 28.90 9.63
N ILE A 200 18.21 28.37 9.16
CA ILE A 200 16.92 29.06 9.05
C ILE A 200 15.91 28.60 10.13
N MET A 201 16.37 27.84 11.13
CA MET A 201 15.60 27.57 12.33
C MET A 201 15.73 28.72 13.32
N LYS A 202 14.69 28.93 14.14
CA LYS A 202 14.74 29.84 15.29
C LYS A 202 15.89 29.44 16.23
N PRO A 203 16.60 30.38 16.88
CA PRO A 203 17.80 30.08 17.66
C PRO A 203 17.61 29.04 18.75
N ASP A 204 16.48 29.09 19.46
CA ASP A 204 16.06 28.13 20.50
C ASP A 204 15.79 26.73 19.96
N MET A 205 15.34 26.62 18.70
CA MET A 205 15.04 25.36 18.01
C MET A 205 16.27 24.65 17.45
N ARG A 206 17.47 25.25 17.52
CA ARG A 206 18.73 24.63 17.03
C ARG A 206 19.34 23.64 18.02
N GLY A 207 18.93 23.70 19.28
CA GLY A 207 19.39 22.82 20.36
C GLY A 207 18.35 21.75 20.75
N SER A 208 18.34 21.39 22.03
CA SER A 208 17.51 20.31 22.57
C SER A 208 15.99 20.50 22.38
N GLN A 209 15.51 21.76 22.28
CA GLN A 209 14.09 22.00 21.98
C GLN A 209 13.70 21.54 20.57
N GLY A 210 14.64 21.60 19.61
CA GLY A 210 14.44 21.14 18.24
C GLY A 210 14.38 19.63 18.09
N ASP A 211 15.00 18.87 19.00
CA ASP A 211 15.11 17.41 18.90
C ASP A 211 13.75 16.73 18.95
N LYS A 212 12.80 17.26 19.74
CA LYS A 212 11.43 16.77 19.76
C LYS A 212 10.75 16.93 18.40
N TYR A 213 10.86 18.11 17.80
CA TYR A 213 10.28 18.39 16.49
C TYR A 213 10.97 17.64 15.37
N LYS A 214 12.27 17.36 15.50
CA LYS A 214 13.02 16.50 14.60
C LYS A 214 12.43 15.09 14.58
N GLU A 215 12.18 14.50 15.75
CA GLU A 215 11.61 13.17 15.83
C GLU A 215 10.17 13.12 15.31
N GLU A 216 9.35 14.13 15.62
CA GLU A 216 7.98 14.23 15.11
C GLU A 216 7.95 14.40 13.58
N LEU A 217 8.83 15.25 13.03
CA LEU A 217 8.93 15.46 11.58
C LEU A 217 9.40 14.19 10.86
N LEU A 218 10.34 13.45 11.46
CA LEU A 218 10.77 12.15 10.95
C LEU A 218 9.61 11.16 10.88
N LYS A 219 8.80 11.05 11.93
CA LYS A 219 7.62 10.16 11.97
C LYS A 219 6.64 10.50 10.85
N LEU A 220 6.46 11.79 10.55
CA LEU A 220 5.62 12.24 9.43
C LEU A 220 6.24 11.92 8.07
N ALA A 221 7.56 12.10 7.90
CA ALA A 221 8.26 11.73 6.68
C ALA A 221 8.16 10.21 6.40
N ILE A 222 8.35 9.38 7.42
CA ILE A 222 8.19 7.92 7.35
C ILE A 222 6.74 7.55 7.01
N ARG A 223 5.75 8.19 7.65
CA ARG A 223 4.34 7.95 7.36
C ARG A 223 4.02 8.27 5.90
N ARG A 224 4.50 9.41 5.39
CA ARG A 224 4.32 9.80 3.98
C ARG A 224 4.91 8.76 3.03
N ASP A 225 6.14 8.34 3.29
CA ASP A 225 6.84 7.35 2.47
C ASP A 225 6.15 5.98 2.49
N ASN A 226 5.73 5.52 3.66
CA ASN A 226 5.00 4.27 3.85
C ASN A 226 3.68 4.25 3.07
N ILE A 227 2.96 5.38 2.99
CA ILE A 227 1.74 5.48 2.19
C ILE A 227 2.05 5.33 0.70
N GLY A 228 3.13 5.95 0.21
CA GLY A 228 3.53 5.79 -1.19
C GLY A 228 3.87 4.34 -1.55
N GLU A 229 4.62 3.67 -0.67
CA GLU A 229 4.95 2.25 -0.81
C GLU A 229 3.71 1.35 -0.73
N PHE A 230 2.80 1.61 0.22
CA PHE A 230 1.53 0.89 0.35
C PHE A 230 0.68 1.01 -0.92
N CYS A 231 0.57 2.22 -1.49
CA CYS A 231 -0.14 2.44 -2.74
C CYS A 231 0.47 1.63 -3.88
N TRP A 232 1.80 1.62 -4.02
CA TRP A 232 2.47 0.79 -5.02
C TRP A 232 2.12 -0.70 -4.86
N TYR A 233 2.21 -1.24 -3.65
CA TYR A 233 1.84 -2.64 -3.40
C TYR A 233 0.38 -2.91 -3.73
N LEU A 234 -0.54 -2.05 -3.31
CA LEU A 234 -1.97 -2.21 -3.58
C LEU A 234 -2.27 -2.20 -5.08
N TYR A 235 -1.77 -1.19 -5.82
CA TYR A 235 -2.00 -1.08 -7.26
C TYR A 235 -1.41 -2.27 -8.03
N THR A 236 -0.22 -2.72 -7.65
CA THR A 236 0.41 -3.86 -8.33
C THR A 236 -0.29 -5.18 -8.00
N THR A 237 -0.81 -5.38 -6.78
CA THR A 237 -1.65 -6.53 -6.46
C THR A 237 -2.94 -6.55 -7.29
N LEU A 238 -3.58 -5.40 -7.50
CA LEU A 238 -4.76 -5.28 -8.36
C LEU A 238 -4.41 -5.64 -9.82
N LEU A 239 -3.33 -5.07 -10.36
CA LEU A 239 -2.84 -5.37 -11.70
C LEU A 239 -2.56 -6.88 -11.86
N LEU A 240 -1.88 -7.48 -10.89
CA LEU A 240 -1.55 -8.91 -10.93
C LEU A 240 -2.77 -9.80 -10.90
N THR A 241 -3.79 -9.44 -10.12
CA THR A 241 -5.04 -10.18 -10.09
C THR A 241 -5.67 -10.23 -11.48
N ILE A 242 -5.67 -9.10 -12.21
CA ILE A 242 -6.19 -9.04 -13.59
C ILE A 242 -5.32 -9.88 -14.54
N VAL A 243 -4.00 -9.73 -14.49
CA VAL A 243 -3.06 -10.44 -15.36
C VAL A 243 -3.16 -11.96 -15.15
N VAL A 244 -3.08 -12.42 -13.90
CA VAL A 244 -3.12 -13.85 -13.57
C VAL A 244 -4.48 -14.44 -13.90
N LYS A 245 -5.60 -13.74 -13.57
CA LYS A 245 -6.94 -14.19 -13.96
C LYS A 245 -7.06 -14.35 -15.48
N THR A 246 -6.53 -13.41 -16.25
CA THR A 246 -6.52 -13.48 -17.72
C THR A 246 -5.70 -14.67 -18.23
N MET A 247 -4.55 -14.96 -17.64
CA MET A 247 -3.74 -16.12 -18.00
C MET A 247 -4.45 -17.44 -17.68
N LEU A 248 -5.07 -17.53 -16.50
CA LEU A 248 -5.81 -18.72 -16.08
C LEU A 248 -7.05 -18.99 -16.94
N MET A 249 -7.79 -17.94 -17.34
CA MET A 249 -8.94 -18.10 -18.24
C MET A 249 -8.55 -18.62 -19.63
N LYS A 250 -7.35 -18.27 -20.12
CA LYS A 250 -6.82 -18.77 -21.39
C LYS A 250 -6.25 -20.19 -21.30
N GLN A 251 -6.05 -20.69 -20.09
CA GLN A 251 -5.43 -21.99 -19.85
C GLN A 251 -6.45 -23.12 -20.03
N LYS A 252 -6.11 -24.12 -20.86
CA LYS A 252 -6.94 -25.31 -21.05
C LYS A 252 -6.95 -26.17 -19.79
N CYS A 253 -8.14 -26.58 -19.35
CA CYS A 253 -8.31 -27.56 -18.27
C CYS A 253 -7.72 -28.90 -18.68
N VAL A 254 -6.88 -29.50 -17.84
CA VAL A 254 -6.57 -30.94 -17.93
C VAL A 254 -7.60 -31.65 -17.07
N THR A 255 -8.52 -32.38 -17.70
CA THR A 255 -9.52 -33.17 -16.98
C THR A 255 -9.15 -34.64 -17.10
N SER A 256 -9.15 -35.36 -15.98
CA SER A 256 -9.06 -36.82 -16.00
C SER A 256 -10.37 -37.41 -16.53
N LEU A 257 -10.31 -38.57 -17.18
CA LEU A 257 -11.48 -39.32 -17.67
C LEU A 257 -12.54 -39.53 -16.57
N THR A 258 -12.10 -39.70 -15.33
CA THR A 258 -12.96 -39.84 -14.14
C THR A 258 -13.72 -38.55 -13.84
N ALA A 259 -13.06 -37.39 -13.90
CA ALA A 259 -13.69 -36.09 -13.68
C ALA A 259 -14.70 -35.72 -14.78
N LEU A 260 -14.44 -36.15 -16.03
CA LEU A 260 -15.39 -36.02 -17.13
C LEU A 260 -16.65 -36.86 -16.87
N LYS A 261 -16.50 -38.14 -16.52
CA LYS A 261 -17.62 -39.02 -16.19
C LYS A 261 -18.46 -38.50 -15.02
N GLN A 262 -17.80 -37.94 -14.00
CA GLN A 262 -18.50 -37.35 -12.86
C GLN A 262 -19.31 -36.12 -13.25
N LYS A 263 -18.74 -35.20 -14.05
CA LYS A 263 -19.48 -34.03 -14.56
C LYS A 263 -20.65 -34.40 -15.45
N THR A 264 -20.50 -35.44 -16.29
CA THR A 264 -21.61 -35.94 -17.11
C THR A 264 -22.72 -36.51 -16.24
N ALA A 265 -22.39 -37.34 -15.25
CA ALA A 265 -23.37 -37.89 -14.32
C ALA A 265 -24.10 -36.80 -13.50
N GLU A 266 -23.38 -35.79 -13.01
CA GLU A 266 -23.96 -34.65 -12.29
C GLU A 266 -24.89 -33.81 -13.20
N TYR A 267 -24.53 -33.64 -14.47
CA TYR A 267 -25.36 -32.95 -15.46
C TYR A 267 -26.65 -33.73 -15.74
N ASP A 268 -26.54 -35.03 -15.99
CA ASP A 268 -27.67 -35.91 -16.29
C ASP A 268 -28.65 -35.97 -15.10
N GLU A 269 -28.15 -36.07 -13.87
CA GLU A 269 -28.96 -36.07 -12.64
C GLU A 269 -29.69 -34.74 -12.43
N LYS A 270 -29.02 -33.62 -12.74
CA LYS A 270 -29.63 -32.29 -12.65
C LYS A 270 -30.70 -32.09 -13.71
N GLU A 271 -30.47 -32.55 -14.94
CA GLU A 271 -31.46 -32.49 -16.01
C GLU A 271 -32.70 -33.35 -15.68
N THR A 272 -32.50 -34.52 -15.06
CA THR A 272 -33.63 -35.35 -14.61
C THR A 272 -34.45 -34.63 -13.54
N LYS A 273 -33.80 -34.05 -12.53
CA LYS A 273 -34.47 -33.28 -11.47
C LYS A 273 -35.24 -32.07 -12.03
N ASP A 274 -34.64 -31.30 -12.93
CA ASP A 274 -35.29 -30.15 -13.55
C ASP A 274 -36.51 -30.57 -14.39
N ASN A 275 -36.42 -31.71 -15.10
CA ASN A 275 -37.54 -32.25 -15.88
C ASN A 275 -38.65 -32.83 -15.00
N GLU A 276 -38.32 -33.46 -13.87
CA GLU A 276 -39.30 -33.92 -12.88
C GLU A 276 -40.01 -32.75 -12.20
N GLN A 277 -39.28 -31.68 -11.88
CA GLN A 277 -39.83 -30.46 -11.31
C GLN A 277 -40.82 -29.80 -12.28
N LYS A 278 -40.44 -29.64 -13.55
CA LYS A 278 -41.33 -29.13 -14.61
C LYS A 278 -42.60 -29.95 -14.76
N LYS A 279 -42.49 -31.29 -14.74
CA LYS A 279 -43.67 -32.17 -14.79
C LYS A 279 -44.61 -31.98 -13.60
N LYS A 280 -44.07 -31.73 -12.40
CA LYS A 280 -44.87 -31.44 -11.20
C LYS A 280 -45.57 -30.08 -11.32
N ASP A 281 -44.85 -29.05 -11.77
CA ASP A 281 -45.38 -27.70 -11.96
C ASP A 281 -46.47 -27.65 -13.05
N ASP A 282 -46.29 -28.38 -14.15
CA ASP A 282 -47.28 -28.48 -15.25
C ASP A 282 -48.51 -29.32 -14.85
N SER A 283 -48.39 -30.17 -13.83
CA SER A 283 -49.48 -31.04 -13.35
C SER A 283 -50.46 -30.37 -12.39
N VAL A 284 -50.16 -29.14 -11.93
CA VAL A 284 -51.04 -28.41 -11.01
C VAL A 284 -52.23 -27.82 -11.78
N VAL A 285 -53.24 -28.64 -12.02
CA VAL A 285 -54.52 -28.23 -12.61
C VAL A 285 -55.25 -27.33 -11.61
N TYR A 286 -55.51 -26.07 -12.00
CA TYR A 286 -56.38 -25.17 -11.25
C TYR A 286 -57.81 -25.75 -11.23
N LYS A 287 -58.28 -26.15 -10.05
CA LYS A 287 -59.71 -26.39 -9.83
C LYS A 287 -60.42 -25.04 -9.79
N GLY A 288 -61.26 -24.78 -10.80
CA GLY A 288 -62.27 -23.71 -10.78
C GLY A 288 -63.41 -24.03 -9.82
#